data_AF-A0A3B9AT20-F1
#
_entry.id   AF-A0A3B9AT20-F1
#
_cell.length_a   1.000
_cell.length_b   1.000
_cell.length_c   1.000
_cell.angle_alpha   90.00
_cell.angle_beta   90.00
_cell.angle_gamma   90.00
#
_symmetry.space_group_name_H-M   'P 1'
#
loop_
_entity.id
_entity.type
_entity.pdbx_description
1 polymer ?
#
loop_
_entity_poly.entity_id
_entity_poly.type
_entity_poly.pdbx_seq_one_letter_code
_entity_poly.pdbx_strand_id
1 'polypeptide(L)'
;QNGSYFTGSTANYYSTGIYLNNLASLPFPDNSVEIRENFFYPGPFQVPSLKLTDVYLDNSSHARVFNNFVESNEISLNLEGVRVQGGGNNLVDCNRVLGGENDQSVSYILDNSTSNLLIDNISSYTSHGLRFSGICNMESRVRFSSLYHNDFGIVYEEDGITGDQYFPASPNNPVKGTGNEWFSQDWEPAGGYIGARHQGLDFIVQLSRYKVPPPPTGNYGSSQHPFEYQMDQGVDPSIWFQEDALAYWDDYLCPEHPEAPSYPDGPYLQLDRKIAGGQTGLGEYTGEGYMALHESYLYEKAKENPGILSTDSLIAAFVSARENQPIGQLYAVKKTLRDLYQIPQPIQLQLDFLAGLCHARVEAVALIDSILLDTTLTAYNRWQWVVIRTGHLDTIAILQQQYAATALPAEQAFTTGLAGIVSANNAIAGTKTWEQNQKFVNQMLLERILAQVGPSSTELSLLHAIASSCPEQSGWAVYDARTYYAFLTDSIVPMANCMPVQERQSWQQATGTLHIWPNPASNQCQVSWENPGPMTRLRITDVLGNPVFDAPYANPISEINTTNFSSGIYLIQVLEQNRILATAKLVVAH
;
A
#
# COMPACT_ATOMS: atom_id res chain seq x y z
N GLN A 1 -27.73 -8.57 -7.89
CA GLN A 1 -28.09 -8.85 -9.29
C GLN A 1 -28.53 -7.56 -9.96
N ASN A 2 -27.60 -6.83 -10.57
CA ASN A 2 -27.83 -5.84 -11.63
C ASN A 2 -26.44 -5.47 -12.15
N GLY A 3 -26.09 -6.00 -13.33
CA GLY A 3 -24.82 -5.70 -14.00
C GLY A 3 -24.91 -4.35 -14.68
N SER A 4 -24.01 -3.44 -14.31
CA SER A 4 -23.86 -2.13 -14.95
C SER A 4 -22.79 -2.24 -16.05
N TYR A 5 -23.19 -2.06 -17.30
CA TYR A 5 -22.27 -1.93 -18.43
C TYR A 5 -21.88 -0.45 -18.59
N PHE A 6 -20.59 -0.14 -18.49
CA PHE A 6 -20.07 1.18 -18.84
C PHE A 6 -19.54 1.18 -20.28
N THR A 7 -20.08 2.05 -21.12
CA THR A 7 -19.53 2.36 -22.45
C THR A 7 -19.13 3.83 -22.49
N GLY A 8 -17.84 4.12 -22.44
CA GLY A 8 -17.28 5.46 -22.60
C GLY A 8 -16.07 5.41 -23.54
N SER A 9 -16.08 6.24 -24.58
CA SER A 9 -15.08 6.24 -25.66
C SER A 9 -13.88 7.15 -25.37
N THR A 10 -12.72 6.66 -25.79
CA THR A 10 -11.41 7.31 -26.04
C THR A 10 -10.37 7.31 -24.90
N ALA A 11 -9.37 6.44 -25.11
CA ALA A 11 -7.95 6.54 -24.71
C ALA A 11 -7.58 6.35 -23.22
N ASN A 12 -7.91 5.18 -22.68
CA ASN A 12 -7.06 4.29 -21.86
C ASN A 12 -8.00 3.24 -21.24
N TYR A 13 -7.90 2.00 -21.69
CA TYR A 13 -8.86 0.95 -21.39
C TYR A 13 -8.58 0.37 -19.99
N TYR A 14 -9.22 0.93 -18.96
CA TYR A 14 -9.35 0.35 -17.62
C TYR A 14 -10.82 -0.02 -17.37
N SER A 15 -11.09 -1.18 -16.80
CA SER A 15 -12.41 -1.53 -16.27
C SER A 15 -12.26 -1.99 -14.83
N THR A 16 -13.08 -1.42 -13.95
CA THR A 16 -13.04 -1.73 -12.51
C THR A 16 -14.35 -2.36 -12.06
N GLY A 17 -14.30 -3.45 -11.30
CA GLY A 17 -15.47 -4.12 -10.74
C GLY A 17 -16.15 -3.27 -9.66
N ILE A 18 -15.44 -3.07 -8.54
CA ILE A 18 -15.80 -2.14 -7.46
C ILE A 18 -14.67 -1.13 -7.30
N TYR A 19 -14.98 0.14 -7.53
CA TYR A 19 -14.11 1.27 -7.21
C TYR A 19 -14.59 1.89 -5.90
N LEU A 20 -13.81 1.72 -4.84
CA LEU A 20 -14.01 2.45 -3.60
C LEU A 20 -12.99 3.57 -3.53
N ASN A 21 -13.51 4.78 -3.41
CA ASN A 21 -12.70 5.94 -3.09
C ASN A 21 -13.23 6.59 -1.83
N ASN A 22 -12.48 6.45 -0.74
CA ASN A 22 -12.87 6.92 0.58
C ASN A 22 -11.80 7.88 1.12
N LEU A 23 -11.98 9.18 0.91
CA LEU A 23 -11.00 10.21 1.25
C LEU A 23 -10.33 9.99 2.62
N ALA A 24 -9.05 9.60 2.65
CA ALA A 24 -8.26 9.54 3.88
C ALA A 24 -8.16 10.89 4.64
N SER A 25 -8.46 11.99 3.95
CA SER A 25 -8.49 13.37 4.47
C SER A 25 -9.87 13.84 4.94
N LEU A 26 -10.96 13.13 4.58
CA LEU A 26 -12.28 13.39 5.17
C LEU A 26 -12.59 12.32 6.23
N PRO A 27 -13.15 12.72 7.37
CA PRO A 27 -13.57 11.79 8.41
C PRO A 27 -14.86 11.11 7.95
N PHE A 28 -14.72 10.03 7.20
CA PHE A 28 -15.72 8.99 7.27
C PHE A 28 -15.60 8.36 8.67
N PRO A 29 -16.71 8.04 9.35
CA PRO A 29 -16.64 7.33 10.62
C PRO A 29 -15.76 6.08 10.44
N ASP A 30 -14.77 5.93 11.33
CA ASP A 30 -13.88 4.78 11.39
C ASP A 30 -14.73 3.49 11.28
N ASN A 31 -14.36 2.60 10.35
CA ASN A 31 -15.06 1.33 10.02
C ASN A 31 -16.44 1.46 9.32
N SER A 32 -16.53 1.95 8.08
CA SER A 32 -17.85 2.11 7.42
C SER A 32 -18.07 1.45 6.05
N VAL A 33 -17.07 0.76 5.46
CA VAL A 33 -17.27 0.05 4.19
C VAL A 33 -16.60 -1.32 4.19
N GLU A 34 -17.41 -2.36 4.03
CA GLU A 34 -16.97 -3.75 3.88
C GLU A 34 -17.41 -4.27 2.50
N ILE A 35 -16.45 -4.69 1.68
CA ILE A 35 -16.66 -5.41 0.43
C ILE A 35 -16.49 -6.88 0.74
N ARG A 36 -17.59 -7.62 0.86
CA ARG A 36 -17.53 -9.03 1.26
C ARG A 36 -18.40 -9.96 0.45
N GLU A 37 -17.96 -11.21 0.36
CA GLU A 37 -18.71 -12.34 -0.19
C GLU A 37 -19.14 -12.12 -1.66
N ASN A 38 -18.32 -11.39 -2.43
CA ASN A 38 -18.55 -11.17 -3.85
C ASN A 38 -17.82 -12.19 -4.71
N PHE A 39 -18.35 -12.43 -5.91
CA PHE A 39 -17.72 -13.24 -6.95
C PHE A 39 -17.47 -12.33 -8.17
N PHE A 40 -16.21 -12.11 -8.49
CA PHE A 40 -15.77 -11.32 -9.64
C PHE A 40 -15.33 -12.25 -10.76
N TYR A 41 -15.95 -12.09 -11.94
CA TYR A 41 -15.68 -12.92 -13.10
C TYR A 41 -15.78 -12.10 -14.39
N PRO A 42 -14.77 -12.14 -15.27
CA PRO A 42 -14.79 -11.41 -16.52
C PRO A 42 -15.85 -11.99 -17.46
N GLY A 43 -16.76 -11.13 -17.94
CA GLY A 43 -17.75 -11.51 -18.94
C GLY A 43 -17.14 -12.01 -20.26
N PRO A 44 -17.94 -12.64 -21.15
CA PRO A 44 -17.45 -13.31 -22.36
C PRO A 44 -16.87 -12.39 -23.45
N PHE A 45 -16.98 -11.06 -23.29
CA PHE A 45 -16.45 -10.08 -24.24
C PHE A 45 -15.35 -9.26 -23.54
N GLN A 46 -14.10 -9.64 -23.79
CA GLN A 46 -12.92 -8.97 -23.25
C GLN A 46 -12.06 -8.44 -24.40
N VAL A 47 -11.57 -7.20 -24.26
CA VAL A 47 -10.58 -6.64 -25.18
C VAL A 47 -9.20 -6.97 -24.57
N PRO A 48 -8.31 -7.71 -25.25
CA PRO A 48 -7.02 -8.14 -24.67
C PRO A 48 -6.12 -7.02 -24.14
N SER A 49 -6.36 -5.76 -24.54
CA SER A 49 -5.62 -4.58 -24.07
C SER A 49 -6.25 -3.86 -22.87
N LEU A 50 -7.39 -4.35 -22.34
CA LEU A 50 -8.09 -3.75 -21.21
C LEU A 50 -7.44 -4.27 -19.92
N LYS A 51 -7.02 -3.36 -19.03
CA LYS A 51 -6.59 -3.72 -17.68
C LYS A 51 -7.84 -3.83 -16.80
N LEU A 52 -8.03 -4.97 -16.15
CA LEU A 52 -9.18 -5.23 -15.27
C LEU A 52 -8.74 -5.13 -13.82
N THR A 53 -9.39 -4.29 -13.02
CA THR A 53 -9.17 -4.27 -11.57
C THR A 53 -10.47 -4.64 -10.86
N ASP A 54 -10.55 -5.77 -10.18
CA ASP A 54 -11.84 -6.22 -9.63
C ASP A 54 -12.25 -5.43 -8.39
N VAL A 55 -11.35 -5.27 -7.43
CA VAL A 55 -11.54 -4.39 -6.27
C VAL A 55 -10.44 -3.36 -6.25
N TYR A 56 -10.80 -2.09 -6.36
CA TYR A 56 -9.86 -0.98 -6.31
C TYR A 56 -10.19 -0.04 -5.15
N LEU A 57 -9.35 -0.04 -4.12
CA LEU A 57 -9.34 0.91 -3.03
C LEU A 57 -8.38 2.05 -3.38
N ASP A 58 -8.89 3.22 -3.72
CA ASP A 58 -8.09 4.40 -4.08
C ASP A 58 -8.20 5.45 -2.97
N ASN A 59 -7.06 5.90 -2.47
CA ASN A 59 -6.89 6.83 -1.34
C ASN A 59 -7.76 6.48 -0.10
N SER A 60 -8.07 5.20 0.09
CA SER A 60 -9.06 4.72 1.05
C SER A 60 -8.44 4.42 2.42
N SER A 61 -9.23 4.61 3.48
CA SER A 61 -8.85 4.19 4.84
C SER A 61 -9.96 3.49 5.60
N HIS A 62 -9.57 2.51 6.44
CA HIS A 62 -10.48 1.71 7.26
C HIS A 62 -11.54 0.92 6.45
N ALA A 63 -11.23 0.56 5.21
CA ALA A 63 -12.06 -0.35 4.41
C ALA A 63 -11.68 -1.81 4.69
N ARG A 64 -12.65 -2.71 4.62
CA ARG A 64 -12.42 -4.17 4.68
C ARG A 64 -12.80 -4.84 3.37
N VAL A 65 -11.92 -5.68 2.82
CA VAL A 65 -12.16 -6.55 1.68
C VAL A 65 -12.07 -7.98 2.19
N PHE A 66 -13.22 -8.63 2.36
CA PHE A 66 -13.31 -9.90 3.09
C PHE A 66 -13.98 -11.01 2.27
N ASN A 67 -13.35 -12.19 2.19
CA ASN A 67 -13.98 -13.38 1.62
C ASN A 67 -14.57 -13.18 0.22
N ASN A 68 -13.88 -12.41 -0.63
CA ASN A 68 -14.24 -12.28 -2.04
C ASN A 68 -13.49 -13.32 -2.87
N PHE A 69 -14.13 -13.76 -3.95
CA PHE A 69 -13.53 -14.66 -4.92
C PHE A 69 -13.40 -13.94 -6.27
N VAL A 70 -12.18 -13.89 -6.77
CA VAL A 70 -11.83 -13.33 -8.08
C VAL A 70 -11.29 -14.47 -8.93
N GLU A 71 -11.85 -14.64 -10.12
CA GLU A 71 -11.38 -15.63 -11.09
C GLU A 71 -11.33 -15.01 -12.48
N SER A 72 -10.16 -15.07 -13.13
CA SER A 72 -10.06 -14.74 -14.54
C SER A 72 -10.25 -15.96 -15.44
N ASN A 73 -10.80 -15.73 -16.62
CA ASN A 73 -10.76 -16.71 -17.70
C ASN A 73 -9.38 -16.68 -18.40
N GLU A 74 -9.02 -17.75 -19.12
CA GLU A 74 -7.76 -17.89 -19.87
C GLU A 74 -7.48 -16.74 -20.86
N ILE A 75 -8.47 -15.91 -21.19
CA ILE A 75 -8.40 -14.83 -22.19
C ILE A 75 -8.03 -13.47 -21.54
N SER A 76 -8.16 -13.33 -20.23
CA SER A 76 -7.90 -12.07 -19.51
C SER A 76 -6.42 -11.94 -19.15
N LEU A 77 -5.62 -11.43 -20.08
CA LEU A 77 -4.17 -11.32 -19.93
C LEU A 77 -3.72 -10.34 -18.83
N ASN A 78 -4.57 -9.41 -18.35
CA ASN A 78 -4.17 -8.29 -17.49
C ASN A 78 -5.12 -8.08 -16.29
N LEU A 79 -5.26 -9.11 -15.45
CA LEU A 79 -6.05 -9.07 -14.21
C LEU A 79 -5.28 -8.39 -13.07
N GLU A 80 -5.91 -7.46 -12.37
CA GLU A 80 -5.56 -7.02 -11.02
C GLU A 80 -6.69 -7.40 -10.06
N GLY A 81 -6.45 -8.33 -9.14
CA GLY A 81 -7.50 -8.80 -8.23
C GLY A 81 -7.95 -7.71 -7.25
N VAL A 82 -7.11 -7.47 -6.24
CA VAL A 82 -7.35 -6.40 -5.24
C VAL A 82 -6.21 -5.41 -5.28
N ARG A 83 -6.53 -4.14 -5.55
CA ARG A 83 -5.56 -3.04 -5.54
C ARG A 83 -5.88 -2.05 -4.44
N VAL A 84 -4.88 -1.70 -3.64
CA VAL A 84 -4.93 -0.67 -2.61
C VAL A 84 -3.88 0.38 -2.95
N GLN A 85 -4.30 1.59 -3.29
CA GLN A 85 -3.43 2.68 -3.69
C GLN A 85 -3.68 3.90 -2.82
N GLY A 86 -2.62 4.52 -2.28
CA GLY A 86 -2.77 5.66 -1.37
C GLY A 86 -3.54 5.29 -0.10
N GLY A 87 -3.85 6.28 0.74
CA GLY A 87 -4.53 6.04 2.01
C GLY A 87 -3.79 5.03 2.92
N GLY A 88 -4.55 4.22 3.65
CA GLY A 88 -3.99 3.22 4.57
C GLY A 88 -4.97 2.66 5.59
N ASN A 89 -4.52 1.82 6.52
CA ASN A 89 -5.36 1.20 7.55
C ASN A 89 -6.51 0.35 6.98
N ASN A 90 -6.34 -0.27 5.81
CA ASN A 90 -7.32 -1.18 5.25
C ASN A 90 -7.03 -2.64 5.67
N LEU A 91 -8.09 -3.45 5.74
CA LEU A 91 -8.02 -4.88 6.00
C LEU A 91 -8.39 -5.63 4.73
N VAL A 92 -7.48 -6.45 4.21
CA VAL A 92 -7.71 -7.34 3.08
C VAL A 92 -7.49 -8.76 3.60
N ASP A 93 -8.58 -9.49 3.83
CA ASP A 93 -8.54 -10.78 4.51
C ASP A 93 -9.42 -11.85 3.86
N CYS A 94 -8.94 -13.10 3.89
CA CYS A 94 -9.67 -14.27 3.41
C CYS A 94 -10.13 -14.21 1.93
N ASN A 95 -9.52 -13.37 1.09
CA ASN A 95 -9.89 -13.31 -0.32
C ASN A 95 -9.18 -14.41 -1.10
N ARG A 96 -9.74 -14.78 -2.24
CA ARG A 96 -9.13 -15.72 -3.18
C ARG A 96 -9.09 -15.10 -4.56
N VAL A 97 -7.89 -14.96 -5.10
CA VAL A 97 -7.67 -14.48 -6.47
C VAL A 97 -7.01 -15.60 -7.28
N LEU A 98 -7.69 -15.99 -8.36
CA LEU A 98 -7.25 -16.97 -9.33
C LEU A 98 -7.05 -16.27 -10.68
N GLY A 99 -5.81 -16.18 -11.11
CA GLY A 99 -5.47 -15.68 -12.44
C GLY A 99 -5.67 -16.74 -13.53
N GLY A 100 -5.31 -16.37 -14.75
CA GLY A 100 -5.08 -17.27 -15.87
C GLY A 100 -3.58 -17.51 -15.99
N GLU A 101 -3.17 -18.63 -16.56
CA GLU A 101 -1.76 -19.02 -16.80
C GLU A 101 -1.06 -18.09 -17.83
N ASN A 102 -1.05 -16.79 -17.59
CA ASN A 102 -0.52 -15.76 -18.46
C ASN A 102 0.13 -14.58 -17.71
N ASP A 103 1.23 -14.10 -18.28
CA ASP A 103 2.39 -13.45 -17.65
C ASP A 103 2.18 -12.01 -17.10
N GLN A 104 0.96 -11.48 -16.95
CA GLN A 104 0.75 -10.09 -16.50
C GLN A 104 -0.32 -9.89 -15.42
N SER A 105 -0.93 -10.97 -14.94
CA SER A 105 -1.91 -10.89 -13.85
C SER A 105 -1.24 -10.69 -12.48
N VAL A 106 -1.88 -9.91 -11.61
CA VAL A 106 -1.42 -9.65 -10.24
C VAL A 106 -2.58 -9.85 -9.26
N SER A 107 -2.38 -10.67 -8.22
CA SER A 107 -3.46 -10.98 -7.29
C SER A 107 -3.76 -9.81 -6.34
N TYR A 108 -2.75 -9.31 -5.63
CA TYR A 108 -2.88 -8.24 -4.64
C TYR A 108 -1.80 -7.17 -4.85
N ILE A 109 -2.20 -5.90 -4.92
CA ILE A 109 -1.31 -4.76 -5.17
C ILE A 109 -1.45 -3.74 -4.06
N LEU A 110 -0.32 -3.36 -3.45
CA LEU A 110 -0.22 -2.20 -2.57
C LEU A 110 0.73 -1.17 -3.18
N ASP A 111 0.19 0.01 -3.48
CA ASP A 111 0.92 1.13 -4.07
C ASP A 111 0.84 2.35 -3.15
N ASN A 112 1.94 2.71 -2.48
CA ASN A 112 2.01 3.85 -1.56
C ASN A 112 0.85 3.91 -0.54
N SER A 113 0.45 2.74 -0.02
CA SER A 113 -0.65 2.61 0.94
C SER A 113 -0.15 2.05 2.26
N THR A 114 -0.25 2.84 3.32
CA THR A 114 0.40 2.54 4.61
C THR A 114 -0.51 1.79 5.58
N SER A 115 0.06 1.11 6.58
CA SER A 115 -0.71 0.51 7.68
C SER A 115 -1.80 -0.52 7.29
N ASN A 116 -1.65 -1.25 6.17
CA ASN A 116 -2.67 -2.21 5.72
C ASN A 116 -2.43 -3.64 6.23
N LEU A 117 -3.47 -4.31 6.70
CA LEU A 117 -3.39 -5.72 7.08
C LEU A 117 -3.82 -6.60 5.90
N LEU A 118 -2.88 -7.36 5.34
CA LEU A 118 -3.07 -8.39 4.32
C LEU A 118 -2.82 -9.75 4.95
N ILE A 119 -3.90 -10.51 5.15
CA ILE A 119 -3.85 -11.74 5.92
C ILE A 119 -4.74 -12.84 5.33
N ASP A 120 -4.25 -14.09 5.35
CA ASP A 120 -5.01 -15.28 4.93
C ASP A 120 -5.62 -15.20 3.52
N ASN A 121 -4.97 -14.45 2.64
CA ASN A 121 -5.40 -14.34 1.25
C ASN A 121 -4.81 -15.48 0.43
N ILE A 122 -5.56 -15.97 -0.55
CA ILE A 122 -5.11 -16.96 -1.51
C ILE A 122 -4.81 -16.26 -2.82
N SER A 123 -3.62 -16.50 -3.35
CA SER A 123 -3.21 -16.10 -4.69
C SER A 123 -2.81 -17.32 -5.48
N SER A 124 -3.39 -17.50 -6.68
CA SER A 124 -2.98 -18.59 -7.57
C SER A 124 -3.00 -18.23 -9.03
N TYR A 125 -2.11 -18.85 -9.82
CA TYR A 125 -2.06 -18.72 -11.28
C TYR A 125 -1.93 -17.26 -11.74
N THR A 126 -1.15 -16.46 -11.02
CA THR A 126 -0.84 -15.08 -11.42
C THR A 126 0.64 -14.86 -11.64
N SER A 127 1.02 -13.88 -12.45
CA SER A 127 2.44 -13.52 -12.57
C SER A 127 2.99 -13.04 -11.22
N HIS A 128 2.21 -12.23 -10.50
CA HIS A 128 2.61 -11.70 -9.20
C HIS A 128 1.51 -11.98 -8.17
N GLY A 129 1.82 -12.73 -7.11
CA GLY A 129 0.86 -12.94 -6.04
C GLY A 129 0.62 -11.67 -5.24
N LEU A 130 1.64 -11.21 -4.52
CA LEU A 130 1.63 -9.96 -3.77
C LEU A 130 2.63 -9.00 -4.40
N ARG A 131 2.20 -7.79 -4.77
CA ARG A 131 3.06 -6.75 -5.35
C ARG A 131 3.04 -5.49 -4.50
N PHE A 132 4.22 -4.98 -4.16
CA PHE A 132 4.41 -3.78 -3.35
C PHE A 132 5.26 -2.76 -4.10
N SER A 133 4.75 -1.54 -4.22
CA SER A 133 5.49 -0.39 -4.75
C SER A 133 5.29 0.81 -3.85
N GLY A 134 6.33 1.62 -3.70
CA GLY A 134 6.24 2.78 -2.85
C GLY A 134 6.18 2.47 -1.36
N ILE A 135 5.75 3.47 -0.62
CA ILE A 135 5.67 3.42 0.84
C ILE A 135 4.40 2.68 1.26
N CYS A 136 4.59 1.43 1.64
CA CYS A 136 3.55 0.58 2.19
C CYS A 136 3.80 0.27 3.69
N ASN A 137 4.50 1.13 4.42
CA ASN A 137 5.33 0.80 5.58
C ASN A 137 4.66 0.35 6.93
N MET A 138 5.55 -0.11 7.84
CA MET A 138 5.56 -0.60 9.25
C MET A 138 4.33 -1.09 9.99
N GLU A 139 3.16 -0.57 9.70
CA GLU A 139 1.93 -1.18 10.22
C GLU A 139 1.31 -2.09 9.19
N SER A 140 1.74 -1.99 7.92
CA SER A 140 1.31 -2.97 6.96
C SER A 140 1.89 -4.33 7.31
N ARG A 141 1.01 -5.32 7.30
CA ARG A 141 1.33 -6.68 7.69
C ARG A 141 0.88 -7.58 6.58
N VAL A 142 1.82 -8.38 6.09
CA VAL A 142 1.62 -9.25 4.94
C VAL A 142 1.98 -10.65 5.37
N ARG A 143 0.99 -11.40 5.87
CA ARG A 143 1.25 -12.65 6.61
C ARG A 143 0.19 -13.69 6.33
N PHE A 144 0.52 -14.96 6.54
CA PHE A 144 -0.41 -16.09 6.47
C PHE A 144 -1.16 -16.25 5.14
N SER A 145 -0.80 -15.48 4.11
CA SER A 145 -1.39 -15.64 2.79
C SER A 145 -0.80 -16.87 2.13
N SER A 146 -1.61 -17.61 1.40
CA SER A 146 -1.17 -18.80 0.67
C SER A 146 -0.91 -18.46 -0.80
N LEU A 147 0.30 -18.75 -1.25
CA LEU A 147 0.82 -18.42 -2.58
C LEU A 147 1.01 -19.72 -3.36
N TYR A 148 0.22 -19.90 -4.42
CA TYR A 148 0.15 -21.11 -5.23
C TYR A 148 0.45 -20.82 -6.70
N HIS A 149 1.35 -21.56 -7.37
CA HIS A 149 1.52 -21.49 -8.85
C HIS A 149 1.57 -20.07 -9.46
N ASN A 150 2.21 -19.11 -8.79
CA ASN A 150 2.46 -17.78 -9.34
C ASN A 150 3.82 -17.75 -10.07
N ASP A 151 4.16 -16.76 -10.90
CA ASP A 151 5.58 -16.64 -11.32
C ASP A 151 6.44 -16.25 -10.12
N PHE A 152 6.00 -15.19 -9.44
CA PHE A 152 6.50 -14.75 -8.16
C PHE A 152 5.34 -14.66 -7.16
N GLY A 153 5.45 -15.33 -6.02
CA GLY A 153 4.46 -15.18 -4.96
C GLY A 153 4.52 -13.81 -4.29
N ILE A 154 5.71 -13.20 -4.16
CA ILE A 154 5.89 -11.86 -3.59
C ILE A 154 6.87 -11.05 -4.43
N VAL A 155 6.52 -9.81 -4.77
CA VAL A 155 7.38 -8.86 -5.48
C VAL A 155 7.38 -7.49 -4.82
N TYR A 156 8.56 -6.98 -4.54
CA TYR A 156 8.80 -5.61 -4.12
C TYR A 156 9.52 -4.90 -5.26
N GLU A 157 8.92 -3.82 -5.75
CA GLU A 157 9.57 -2.93 -6.72
C GLU A 157 10.78 -2.22 -6.08
N GLU A 158 11.53 -1.43 -6.86
CA GLU A 158 12.79 -0.79 -6.42
C GLU A 158 12.64 0.01 -5.12
N ASP A 159 11.44 0.57 -4.91
CA ASP A 159 11.07 1.45 -3.82
C ASP A 159 10.03 0.84 -2.85
N GLY A 160 9.66 -0.44 -3.04
CA GLY A 160 8.65 -1.11 -2.23
C GLY A 160 9.10 -1.27 -0.77
N ILE A 161 8.33 -0.71 0.18
CA ILE A 161 8.66 -0.81 1.61
C ILE A 161 7.41 -1.15 2.43
N THR A 162 7.37 -2.30 3.10
CA THR A 162 6.25 -2.68 3.98
C THR A 162 6.55 -2.58 5.47
N GLY A 163 7.80 -2.31 5.84
CA GLY A 163 8.23 -2.47 7.23
C GLY A 163 8.52 -3.93 7.57
N ASP A 164 9.13 -4.15 8.73
CA ASP A 164 9.47 -5.50 9.16
C ASP A 164 8.20 -6.31 9.49
N GLN A 165 8.13 -7.48 8.88
CA GLN A 165 7.10 -8.50 9.06
C GLN A 165 7.53 -9.41 10.22
N TYR A 166 7.32 -8.93 11.44
CA TYR A 166 7.65 -9.62 12.69
C TYR A 166 6.55 -9.47 13.75
N PHE A 167 6.42 -10.49 14.61
CA PHE A 167 5.56 -10.48 15.79
C PHE A 167 6.41 -10.56 17.07
N PRO A 168 6.45 -9.52 17.92
CA PRO A 168 7.21 -9.60 19.17
C PRO A 168 6.64 -10.68 20.09
N ALA A 169 7.50 -11.59 20.56
CA ALA A 169 7.15 -12.58 21.57
C ALA A 169 6.45 -11.90 22.76
N SER A 170 5.28 -12.38 23.15
CA SER A 170 4.64 -12.00 24.40
C SER A 170 4.91 -13.10 25.44
N PRO A 171 5.01 -12.77 26.74
CA PRO A 171 5.13 -13.78 27.80
C PRO A 171 4.07 -14.87 27.75
N ASN A 172 2.91 -14.58 27.14
CA ASN A 172 1.76 -15.49 27.04
C ASN A 172 1.55 -16.06 25.63
N ASN A 173 2.37 -15.66 24.63
CA ASN A 173 2.23 -16.10 23.25
C ASN A 173 3.63 -16.20 22.63
N PRO A 174 4.18 -17.42 22.40
CA PRO A 174 5.44 -17.58 21.68
C PRO A 174 5.36 -16.89 20.31
N VAL A 175 6.52 -16.56 19.71
CA VAL A 175 6.56 -15.91 18.39
C VAL A 175 5.79 -16.78 17.42
N LYS A 176 4.67 -16.28 16.89
CA LYS A 176 3.98 -16.93 15.77
C LYS A 176 4.77 -16.64 14.51
N GLY A 177 4.99 -17.65 13.67
CA GLY A 177 5.60 -17.46 12.36
C GLY A 177 4.82 -16.44 11.58
N THR A 178 5.49 -15.42 11.06
CA THR A 178 4.85 -14.30 10.36
C THR A 178 5.01 -14.40 8.84
N GLY A 179 5.40 -15.59 8.36
CA GLY A 179 5.58 -15.85 6.94
C GLY A 179 4.25 -16.01 6.20
N ASN A 180 4.35 -15.99 4.86
CA ASN A 180 3.29 -16.42 3.97
C ASN A 180 3.54 -17.89 3.59
N GLU A 181 2.50 -18.65 3.31
CA GLU A 181 2.62 -20.06 2.97
C GLU A 181 2.84 -20.24 1.47
N TRP A 182 3.84 -21.04 1.11
CA TRP A 182 4.27 -21.29 -0.26
C TRP A 182 4.01 -22.76 -0.57
N PHE A 183 3.17 -23.06 -1.57
CA PHE A 183 2.79 -24.44 -1.93
C PHE A 183 2.99 -24.74 -3.42
N SER A 184 3.27 -26.00 -3.74
CA SER A 184 2.99 -26.56 -5.07
C SER A 184 2.31 -27.91 -4.99
N GLN A 185 1.45 -28.17 -5.96
CA GLN A 185 0.75 -29.45 -6.08
C GLN A 185 1.60 -30.47 -6.86
N ASP A 186 2.59 -30.01 -7.63
CA ASP A 186 3.45 -30.83 -8.50
C ASP A 186 4.93 -30.43 -8.34
N TRP A 187 5.62 -30.99 -7.34
CA TRP A 187 7.09 -31.09 -7.26
C TRP A 187 7.97 -29.83 -7.48
N GLU A 188 7.42 -28.62 -7.46
CA GLU A 188 8.17 -27.36 -7.50
C GLU A 188 7.96 -26.58 -6.19
N PRO A 189 8.80 -26.75 -5.15
CA PRO A 189 8.48 -26.36 -3.77
C PRO A 189 8.17 -24.86 -3.51
N ALA A 190 8.26 -23.96 -4.49
CA ALA A 190 8.50 -22.53 -4.26
C ALA A 190 7.26 -21.61 -4.14
N GLY A 191 6.01 -22.10 -4.10
CA GLY A 191 4.80 -21.23 -4.02
C GLY A 191 4.63 -20.27 -5.21
N GLY A 192 5.36 -20.60 -6.26
CA GLY A 192 5.48 -19.95 -7.55
C GLY A 192 6.70 -20.51 -8.29
N TYR A 193 6.80 -20.33 -9.60
CA TYR A 193 7.90 -20.87 -10.40
C TYR A 193 9.28 -20.36 -9.92
N ILE A 194 9.33 -19.14 -9.36
CA ILE A 194 10.59 -18.46 -8.99
C ILE A 194 10.61 -18.01 -7.51
N GLY A 195 9.49 -18.07 -6.78
CA GLY A 195 9.43 -17.66 -5.35
C GLY A 195 9.23 -16.16 -5.14
N ALA A 196 10.19 -15.44 -4.54
CA ALA A 196 10.06 -14.00 -4.24
C ALA A 196 11.10 -13.12 -4.95
N ARG A 197 10.73 -11.85 -5.23
CA ARG A 197 11.63 -10.87 -5.86
C ARG A 197 11.65 -9.52 -5.14
N HIS A 198 12.83 -8.97 -4.92
CA HIS A 198 13.01 -7.59 -4.45
C HIS A 198 13.93 -6.83 -5.41
N GLN A 199 13.45 -5.72 -5.96
CA GLN A 199 14.20 -4.92 -6.94
C GLN A 199 14.99 -3.78 -6.29
N GLY A 200 14.75 -3.46 -5.02
CA GLY A 200 15.53 -2.48 -4.27
C GLY A 200 16.89 -3.01 -3.79
N LEU A 201 17.77 -2.07 -3.44
CA LEU A 201 19.10 -2.33 -2.87
C LEU A 201 19.06 -2.78 -1.40
N ASP A 202 20.18 -3.28 -0.88
CA ASP A 202 20.33 -3.79 0.51
C ASP A 202 19.62 -2.94 1.57
N PHE A 203 19.80 -1.62 1.52
CA PHE A 203 19.26 -0.73 2.53
C PHE A 203 17.73 -0.60 2.47
N ILE A 204 17.10 -0.79 1.30
CA ILE A 204 15.65 -0.84 1.09
C ILE A 204 15.10 -2.20 1.50
N VAL A 205 15.76 -3.29 1.08
CA VAL A 205 15.37 -4.66 1.42
C VAL A 205 15.29 -4.83 2.95
N GLN A 206 16.25 -4.25 3.67
CA GLN A 206 16.28 -4.23 5.14
C GLN A 206 15.12 -3.46 5.79
N LEU A 207 14.27 -2.78 5.03
CA LEU A 207 13.08 -2.08 5.52
C LEU A 207 11.82 -2.94 5.41
N SER A 208 11.90 -4.16 4.89
CA SER A 208 10.75 -5.03 4.62
C SER A 208 11.02 -6.49 5.02
N ARG A 209 11.65 -6.72 6.18
CA ARG A 209 12.20 -8.05 6.54
C ARG A 209 11.14 -8.97 7.12
N TYR A 210 11.15 -10.22 6.68
CA TYR A 210 10.32 -11.29 7.23
C TYR A 210 11.10 -12.08 8.25
N LYS A 211 10.48 -12.33 9.42
CA LYS A 211 10.92 -13.42 10.29
C LYS A 211 10.08 -14.66 10.05
N VAL A 212 10.74 -15.76 9.73
CA VAL A 212 10.10 -17.01 9.30
C VAL A 212 10.57 -18.17 10.16
N PRO A 213 9.74 -19.19 10.44
CA PRO A 213 10.23 -20.39 11.09
C PRO A 213 11.27 -21.09 10.21
N PRO A 214 12.22 -21.84 10.81
CA PRO A 214 13.10 -22.70 10.05
C PRO A 214 12.28 -23.72 9.24
N PRO A 215 12.75 -24.12 8.05
CA PRO A 215 12.03 -25.05 7.21
C PRO A 215 11.73 -26.36 7.97
N PRO A 216 10.50 -26.88 7.89
CA PRO A 216 10.10 -28.06 8.64
C PRO A 216 10.97 -29.26 8.24
N THR A 217 11.45 -30.01 9.23
CA THR A 217 12.25 -31.22 8.97
C THR A 217 11.36 -32.34 8.40
N GLY A 218 11.31 -32.49 7.08
CA GLY A 218 10.55 -33.55 6.37
C GLY A 218 10.09 -33.11 4.98
N ASN A 219 9.61 -34.06 4.15
CA ASN A 219 8.98 -33.77 2.84
C ASN A 219 7.59 -33.15 3.02
N TYR A 220 7.53 -31.92 3.52
CA TYR A 220 6.29 -31.14 3.53
C TYR A 220 6.21 -30.33 2.23
N GLY A 221 5.06 -30.39 1.55
CA GLY A 221 4.79 -29.66 0.31
C GLY A 221 4.57 -28.15 0.50
N SER A 222 4.92 -27.60 1.66
CA SER A 222 4.79 -26.18 1.98
C SER A 222 5.93 -25.62 2.83
N SER A 223 6.21 -24.32 2.68
CA SER A 223 7.17 -23.54 3.48
C SER A 223 6.57 -22.19 3.85
N GLN A 224 7.09 -21.54 4.91
CA GLN A 224 6.72 -20.16 5.28
C GLN A 224 7.66 -19.09 4.71
N HIS A 225 8.66 -19.52 3.93
CA HIS A 225 9.56 -18.67 3.16
C HIS A 225 9.73 -19.27 1.76
N PRO A 226 10.02 -18.46 0.74
CA PRO A 226 10.21 -18.99 -0.60
C PRO A 226 11.53 -19.80 -0.67
N PHE A 227 11.60 -20.75 -1.58
CA PHE A 227 12.81 -21.56 -1.79
C PHE A 227 13.81 -20.86 -2.73
N GLU A 228 13.30 -20.00 -3.61
CA GLU A 228 14.08 -19.19 -4.53
C GLU A 228 13.80 -17.70 -4.31
N TYR A 229 14.84 -16.89 -4.51
CA TYR A 229 14.79 -15.44 -4.35
C TYR A 229 15.49 -14.80 -5.54
N GLN A 230 14.88 -13.77 -6.10
CA GLN A 230 15.52 -12.88 -7.05
C GLN A 230 15.75 -11.52 -6.40
N MET A 231 17.02 -11.11 -6.35
CA MET A 231 17.40 -9.78 -5.89
C MET A 231 18.37 -9.15 -6.89
N ASP A 232 18.54 -7.83 -6.76
CA ASP A 232 19.59 -7.12 -7.48
C ASP A 232 20.97 -7.68 -7.16
N GLN A 233 21.88 -7.61 -8.14
CA GLN A 233 23.20 -8.22 -8.01
C GLN A 233 24.01 -7.59 -6.87
N GLY A 234 24.44 -8.42 -5.92
CA GLY A 234 25.23 -8.01 -4.76
C GLY A 234 24.40 -7.78 -3.49
N VAL A 235 23.07 -7.94 -3.57
CA VAL A 235 22.20 -7.93 -2.39
C VAL A 235 22.22 -9.30 -1.72
N ASP A 236 22.39 -9.32 -0.39
CA ASP A 236 22.40 -10.57 0.38
C ASP A 236 20.96 -11.06 0.66
N PRO A 237 20.54 -12.23 0.12
CA PRO A 237 19.17 -12.71 0.30
C PRO A 237 18.75 -12.92 1.76
N SER A 238 19.71 -13.19 2.65
CA SER A 238 19.46 -13.42 4.08
C SER A 238 18.99 -12.18 4.83
N ILE A 239 19.14 -10.99 4.24
CA ILE A 239 18.67 -9.74 4.87
C ILE A 239 17.15 -9.59 4.76
N TRP A 240 16.50 -10.31 3.84
CA TRP A 240 15.06 -10.19 3.58
C TRP A 240 14.23 -11.20 4.36
N PHE A 241 14.54 -12.49 4.25
CA PHE A 241 13.86 -13.56 5.00
C PHE A 241 14.83 -14.15 6.02
N GLN A 242 14.55 -13.91 7.31
CA GLN A 242 15.39 -14.30 8.43
C GLN A 242 14.73 -15.43 9.23
N GLU A 243 15.39 -16.58 9.30
CA GLU A 243 14.92 -17.69 10.13
C GLU A 243 14.94 -17.32 11.62
N ASP A 244 13.84 -17.60 12.32
CA ASP A 244 13.68 -17.43 13.75
C ASP A 244 13.21 -18.75 14.37
N ALA A 245 14.08 -19.39 15.15
CA ALA A 245 13.80 -20.70 15.76
C ALA A 245 12.65 -20.67 16.78
N LEU A 246 12.21 -19.48 17.21
CA LEU A 246 11.05 -19.32 18.09
C LEU A 246 9.73 -19.19 17.33
N ALA A 247 9.77 -19.02 16.00
CA ALA A 247 8.59 -18.95 15.16
C ALA A 247 7.94 -20.34 14.99
N TYR A 248 6.61 -20.40 15.05
CA TYR A 248 5.82 -21.62 14.84
C TYR A 248 4.63 -21.38 13.89
N TRP A 249 4.19 -22.42 13.18
CA TRP A 249 3.13 -22.38 12.16
C TRP A 249 1.75 -22.12 12.77
N ASP A 250 0.91 -21.34 12.10
CA ASP A 250 -0.49 -21.12 12.52
C ASP A 250 -1.40 -21.44 11.32
N ASP A 251 -2.33 -22.38 11.53
CA ASP A 251 -3.38 -22.71 10.55
C ASP A 251 -4.60 -21.84 10.88
N TYR A 252 -4.61 -20.59 10.43
CA TYR A 252 -5.83 -19.79 10.47
C TYR A 252 -6.69 -20.14 9.26
N LEU A 253 -7.82 -20.82 9.50
CA LEU A 253 -8.71 -21.26 8.43
C LEU A 253 -9.83 -20.24 8.22
N CYS A 254 -9.75 -19.49 7.13
CA CYS A 254 -10.90 -18.76 6.61
C CYS A 254 -12.04 -19.73 6.20
N PRO A 255 -13.33 -19.40 6.40
CA PRO A 255 -13.89 -18.19 6.99
C PRO A 255 -14.36 -18.39 8.46
N GLU A 256 -13.81 -19.37 9.19
CA GLU A 256 -14.31 -19.76 10.53
C GLU A 256 -14.17 -18.65 11.59
N HIS A 257 -13.43 -17.58 11.26
CA HIS A 257 -13.18 -16.43 12.11
C HIS A 257 -13.53 -15.12 11.38
N PRO A 258 -14.77 -14.61 11.52
CA PRO A 258 -15.26 -13.43 10.80
C PRO A 258 -14.76 -12.10 11.39
N GLU A 259 -14.18 -12.12 12.60
CA GLU A 259 -13.64 -10.94 13.26
C GLU A 259 -12.21 -10.66 12.79
N ALA A 260 -11.85 -9.37 12.68
CA ALA A 260 -10.48 -8.98 12.37
C ALA A 260 -9.54 -9.57 13.45
N PRO A 261 -8.49 -10.30 13.05
CA PRO A 261 -7.67 -10.98 14.03
C PRO A 261 -6.91 -9.98 14.90
N SER A 262 -6.96 -10.19 16.22
CA SER A 262 -6.30 -9.35 17.23
C SER A 262 -4.96 -9.95 17.63
N TYR A 263 -3.89 -9.47 17.00
CA TYR A 263 -2.53 -9.82 17.38
C TYR A 263 -2.00 -8.73 18.33
N PRO A 264 -1.41 -9.06 19.51
CA PRO A 264 -0.80 -8.04 20.37
C PRO A 264 0.52 -7.53 19.78
N ASP A 265 0.51 -6.35 19.17
CA ASP A 265 1.72 -5.78 18.55
C ASP A 265 2.33 -4.66 19.38
N GLY A 266 3.66 -4.70 19.50
CA GLY A 266 4.47 -3.60 20.01
C GLY A 266 4.96 -2.70 18.87
N PRO A 267 5.27 -1.42 19.13
CA PRO A 267 5.75 -0.50 18.12
C PRO A 267 7.17 -0.88 17.67
N TYR A 268 7.31 -1.28 16.40
CA TYR A 268 8.61 -1.52 15.79
C TYR A 268 9.11 -0.23 15.14
N LEU A 269 10.06 0.46 15.78
CA LEU A 269 10.48 1.83 15.41
C LEU A 269 11.73 1.89 14.51
N GLN A 270 12.20 0.79 13.92
CA GLN A 270 13.50 0.82 13.21
C GLN A 270 13.44 1.64 11.92
N LEU A 271 12.41 1.45 11.08
CA LEU A 271 12.24 2.29 9.90
C LEU A 271 11.82 3.72 10.31
N ASP A 272 11.03 3.90 11.38
CA ASP A 272 10.72 5.24 11.93
C ASP A 272 12.00 6.02 12.29
N ARG A 273 12.95 5.37 12.97
CA ARG A 273 14.24 5.97 13.30
C ARG A 273 15.10 6.24 12.08
N LYS A 274 15.08 5.37 11.06
CA LYS A 274 15.77 5.62 9.79
C LYS A 274 15.18 6.82 9.06
N ILE A 275 13.85 6.99 9.05
CA ILE A 275 13.19 8.19 8.50
C ILE A 275 13.59 9.42 9.32
N ALA A 276 13.47 9.37 10.65
CA ALA A 276 13.81 10.47 11.54
C ALA A 276 15.27 10.93 11.41
N GLY A 277 16.20 9.99 11.19
CA GLY A 277 17.62 10.25 11.00
C GLY A 277 18.02 10.63 9.57
N GLY A 278 17.10 10.61 8.60
CA GLY A 278 17.43 10.81 7.18
C GLY A 278 18.27 9.67 6.57
N GLN A 279 18.17 8.47 7.14
CA GLN A 279 18.97 7.28 6.84
C GLN A 279 18.19 6.22 6.04
N THR A 280 17.11 6.59 5.38
CA THR A 280 16.37 5.66 4.50
C THR A 280 17.16 5.29 3.25
N GLY A 281 18.24 6.00 2.91
CA GLY A 281 19.04 5.81 1.69
C GLY A 281 18.31 6.17 0.39
N LEU A 282 17.03 6.53 0.48
CA LEU A 282 16.16 6.90 -0.65
C LEU A 282 16.52 8.24 -1.30
N GLY A 283 17.26 9.10 -0.61
CA GLY A 283 17.58 10.45 -1.09
C GLY A 283 18.42 10.50 -2.38
N GLU A 284 19.11 9.41 -2.73
CA GLU A 284 19.84 9.29 -4.00
C GLU A 284 18.99 8.67 -5.15
N TYR A 285 17.87 8.02 -4.81
CA TYR A 285 17.04 7.24 -5.73
C TYR A 285 15.64 7.81 -5.93
N THR A 286 15.23 8.85 -5.18
CA THR A 286 13.85 9.33 -5.17
C THR A 286 13.73 10.85 -5.16
N GLY A 287 12.62 11.35 -5.70
CA GLY A 287 12.30 12.77 -5.72
C GLY A 287 11.95 13.34 -4.34
N GLU A 288 12.01 14.67 -4.19
CA GLU A 288 11.68 15.36 -2.93
C GLU A 288 10.25 15.08 -2.45
N GLY A 289 9.30 14.81 -3.36
CA GLY A 289 7.93 14.45 -3.03
C GLY A 289 7.86 13.07 -2.35
N TYR A 290 8.67 12.12 -2.78
CA TYR A 290 8.75 10.79 -2.18
C TYR A 290 9.29 10.84 -0.75
N MET A 291 10.37 11.59 -0.52
CA MET A 291 10.88 11.83 0.83
C MET A 291 9.84 12.50 1.73
N ALA A 292 9.04 13.42 1.18
CA ALA A 292 7.95 14.05 1.92
C ALA A 292 6.83 13.07 2.29
N LEU A 293 6.56 12.04 1.47
CA LEU A 293 5.60 10.98 1.84
C LEU A 293 6.06 10.25 3.12
N HIS A 294 7.34 9.87 3.21
CA HIS A 294 7.94 9.22 4.39
C HIS A 294 7.88 10.10 5.65
N GLU A 295 8.31 11.34 5.51
CA GLU A 295 8.36 12.28 6.63
C GLU A 295 6.94 12.61 7.13
N SER A 296 5.97 12.74 6.22
CA SER A 296 4.56 12.99 6.58
C SER A 296 3.96 11.82 7.35
N TYR A 297 4.23 10.57 6.91
CA TYR A 297 3.80 9.37 7.63
C TYR A 297 4.35 9.32 9.06
N LEU A 298 5.68 9.48 9.22
CA LEU A 298 6.31 9.41 10.55
C LEU A 298 5.75 10.51 11.46
N TYR A 299 5.55 11.70 10.91
CA TYR A 299 4.99 12.83 11.65
C TYR A 299 3.55 12.53 12.12
N GLU A 300 2.67 12.07 11.24
CA GLU A 300 1.29 11.68 11.58
C GLU A 300 1.28 10.58 12.65
N LYS A 301 1.99 9.48 12.43
CA LYS A 301 2.11 8.36 13.38
C LYS A 301 2.55 8.83 14.77
N ALA A 302 3.59 9.65 14.85
CA ALA A 302 4.13 10.10 16.13
C ALA A 302 3.19 11.07 16.86
N LYS A 303 2.37 11.84 16.13
CA LYS A 303 1.36 12.75 16.70
C LYS A 303 0.09 12.01 17.12
N GLU A 304 -0.24 10.90 16.47
CA GLU A 304 -1.37 10.03 16.85
C GLU A 304 -1.00 9.07 17.99
N ASN A 305 0.29 8.72 18.12
CA ASN A 305 0.83 7.84 19.16
C ASN A 305 1.85 8.58 20.04
N PRO A 306 1.42 9.49 20.93
CA PRO A 306 2.32 10.37 21.70
C PRO A 306 3.26 9.60 22.64
N GLY A 307 2.95 8.34 22.98
CA GLY A 307 3.85 7.45 23.71
C GLY A 307 5.22 7.31 23.04
N ILE A 308 5.27 7.28 21.69
CA ILE A 308 6.51 7.16 20.92
C ILE A 308 7.46 8.33 21.22
N LEU A 309 6.92 9.54 21.32
CA LEU A 309 7.68 10.77 21.60
C LEU A 309 8.34 10.76 22.98
N SER A 310 7.74 10.05 23.94
CA SER A 310 8.30 9.91 25.29
C SER A 310 9.39 8.84 25.38
N THR A 311 9.37 7.86 24.46
CA THR A 311 10.27 6.71 24.47
C THR A 311 11.44 6.82 23.49
N ASP A 312 11.33 7.63 22.43
CA ASP A 312 12.36 7.76 21.39
C ASP A 312 12.71 9.23 21.13
N SER A 313 13.90 9.64 21.59
CA SER A 313 14.37 11.01 21.49
C SER A 313 14.69 11.45 20.05
N LEU A 314 15.01 10.52 19.16
CA LEU A 314 15.31 10.84 17.75
C LEU A 314 14.02 11.23 17.03
N ILE A 315 12.96 10.45 17.22
CA ILE A 315 11.63 10.75 16.67
C ILE A 315 11.07 12.03 17.28
N ALA A 316 11.24 12.24 18.59
CA ALA A 316 10.82 13.48 19.26
C ALA A 316 11.51 14.73 18.69
N ALA A 317 12.81 14.65 18.40
CA ALA A 317 13.56 15.73 17.77
C ALA A 317 13.09 15.99 16.32
N PHE A 318 12.84 14.93 15.55
CA PHE A 318 12.29 15.02 14.20
C PHE A 318 10.95 15.77 14.18
N VAL A 319 9.98 15.35 15.02
CA VAL A 319 8.67 15.99 15.10
C VAL A 319 8.79 17.47 15.49
N SER A 320 9.60 17.77 16.51
CA SER A 320 9.83 19.15 16.96
C SER A 320 10.41 20.04 15.84
N ALA A 321 11.29 19.48 14.99
CA ALA A 321 11.89 20.20 13.87
C ALA A 321 10.90 20.43 12.71
N ARG A 322 9.87 19.59 12.57
CA ARG A 322 8.88 19.66 11.49
C ARG A 322 7.59 20.39 11.87
N GLU A 323 7.34 20.63 13.16
CA GLU A 323 6.10 21.26 13.65
C GLU A 323 5.76 22.60 12.97
N ASN A 324 6.77 23.45 12.76
CA ASN A 324 6.61 24.77 12.12
C ASN A 324 6.98 24.78 10.63
N GLN A 325 7.18 23.61 10.01
CA GLN A 325 7.48 23.45 8.59
C GLN A 325 6.21 23.05 7.82
N PRO A 326 6.20 23.13 6.47
CA PRO A 326 5.03 22.75 5.67
C PRO A 326 4.45 21.36 6.02
N ILE A 327 5.30 20.36 6.32
CA ILE A 327 4.83 19.02 6.76
C ILE A 327 3.94 19.11 8.00
N GLY A 328 4.40 19.77 9.08
CA GLY A 328 3.64 19.89 10.31
C GLY A 328 2.38 20.74 10.15
N GLN A 329 2.45 21.80 9.34
CA GLN A 329 1.31 22.67 9.05
C GLN A 329 0.23 21.98 8.20
N LEU A 330 0.63 21.20 7.19
CA LEU A 330 -0.28 20.42 6.36
C LEU A 330 -0.95 19.30 7.17
N TYR A 331 -0.21 18.63 8.07
CA TYR A 331 -0.81 17.71 9.03
C TYR A 331 -1.84 18.41 9.92
N ALA A 332 -1.53 19.61 10.44
CA ALA A 332 -2.48 20.35 11.28
C ALA A 332 -3.77 20.72 10.51
N VAL A 333 -3.65 21.10 9.23
CA VAL A 333 -4.80 21.31 8.33
C VAL A 333 -5.63 20.03 8.19
N LYS A 334 -4.99 18.90 7.85
CA LYS A 334 -5.66 17.59 7.71
C LYS A 334 -6.36 17.17 9.00
N LYS A 335 -5.67 17.26 10.14
CA LYS A 335 -6.22 16.89 11.45
C LYS A 335 -7.39 17.78 11.85
N THR A 336 -7.26 19.09 11.73
CA THR A 336 -8.33 20.02 12.10
C THR A 336 -9.56 19.82 11.21
N LEU A 337 -9.36 19.48 9.94
CA LEU A 337 -10.46 19.09 9.05
C LEU A 337 -11.15 17.81 9.52
N ARG A 338 -10.37 16.77 9.90
CA ARG A 338 -10.90 15.51 10.47
C ARG A 338 -11.72 15.77 11.73
N ASP A 339 -11.24 16.62 12.62
CA ASP A 339 -11.92 16.95 13.88
C ASP A 339 -13.21 17.78 13.64
N LEU A 340 -13.25 18.61 12.60
CA LEU A 340 -14.35 19.55 12.34
C LEU A 340 -15.68 18.87 11.96
N TYR A 341 -15.64 17.72 11.30
CA TYR A 341 -16.86 16.98 10.91
C TYR A 341 -17.42 16.11 12.05
N GLN A 342 -16.72 15.98 13.18
CA GLN A 342 -17.28 15.28 14.32
C GLN A 342 -18.38 16.12 14.97
N ILE A 343 -19.65 15.76 14.74
CA ILE A 343 -20.78 16.40 15.41
C ILE A 343 -20.67 16.09 16.91
N PRO A 344 -20.67 17.12 17.79
CA PRO A 344 -20.62 16.89 19.23
C PRO A 344 -21.72 15.92 19.68
N GLN A 345 -21.34 14.87 20.40
CA GLN A 345 -22.22 13.79 20.89
C GLN A 345 -23.56 14.29 21.46
N PRO A 346 -23.60 15.35 22.30
CA PRO A 346 -24.87 15.89 22.81
C PRO A 346 -25.81 16.42 21.72
N ILE A 347 -25.27 17.06 20.67
CA ILE A 347 -26.05 17.56 19.53
C ILE A 347 -26.55 16.36 18.71
N GLN A 348 -25.67 15.41 18.42
CA GLN A 348 -26.02 14.21 17.65
C GLN A 348 -27.19 13.44 18.31
N LEU A 349 -27.11 13.17 19.61
CA LEU A 349 -28.17 12.50 20.36
C LEU A 349 -29.52 13.24 20.30
N GLN A 350 -29.48 14.58 20.32
CA GLN A 350 -30.70 15.39 20.24
C GLN A 350 -31.30 15.39 18.82
N LEU A 351 -30.46 15.44 17.78
CA LEU A 351 -30.89 15.31 16.39
C LEU A 351 -31.53 13.94 16.14
N ASP A 352 -30.91 12.87 16.61
CA ASP A 352 -31.43 11.50 16.49
C ASP A 352 -32.78 11.35 17.20
N PHE A 353 -32.92 11.91 18.40
CA PHE A 353 -34.18 11.92 19.14
C PHE A 353 -35.30 12.66 18.38
N LEU A 354 -35.02 13.85 17.85
CA LEU A 354 -35.99 14.64 17.08
C LEU A 354 -36.36 13.95 15.76
N ALA A 355 -35.40 13.34 15.07
CA ALA A 355 -35.63 12.56 13.86
C ALA A 355 -36.54 11.35 14.14
N GLY A 356 -36.30 10.62 15.23
CA GLY A 356 -37.14 9.51 15.66
C GLY A 356 -38.59 9.92 15.97
N LEU A 357 -38.78 11.05 16.66
CA LEU A 357 -40.12 11.61 16.89
C LEU A 357 -40.82 12.01 15.59
N CYS A 358 -40.09 12.62 14.66
CA CYS A 358 -40.62 13.02 13.35
C CYS A 358 -41.05 11.78 12.54
N HIS A 359 -40.21 10.75 12.49
CA HIS A 359 -40.51 9.50 11.82
C HIS A 359 -41.79 8.84 12.36
N ALA A 360 -41.93 8.73 13.68
CA ALA A 360 -43.15 8.18 14.30
C ALA A 360 -44.42 8.97 13.96
N ARG A 361 -44.32 10.28 13.72
CA ARG A 361 -45.46 11.11 13.28
C ARG A 361 -45.78 10.90 11.81
N VAL A 362 -44.78 10.72 10.96
CA VAL A 362 -44.97 10.38 9.54
C VAL A 362 -45.67 9.03 9.40
N GLU A 363 -45.27 8.01 10.18
CA GLU A 363 -45.94 6.72 10.21
C GLU A 363 -47.41 6.82 10.66
N ALA A 364 -47.69 7.65 11.68
CA ALA A 364 -49.05 7.89 12.14
C ALA A 364 -49.93 8.54 11.04
N VAL A 365 -49.38 9.50 10.27
CA VAL A 365 -50.08 10.10 9.13
C VAL A 365 -50.37 9.05 8.05
N ALA A 366 -49.41 8.19 7.71
CA ALA A 366 -49.59 7.13 6.72
C ALA A 366 -50.70 6.12 7.11
N LEU A 367 -50.78 5.78 8.41
CA LEU A 367 -51.86 4.95 8.93
C LEU A 367 -53.22 5.64 8.81
N ILE A 368 -53.31 6.92 9.18
CA ILE A 368 -54.57 7.68 9.07
C ILE A 368 -54.99 7.83 7.61
N ASP A 369 -54.05 8.06 6.69
CA ASP A 369 -54.32 8.12 5.25
C ASP A 369 -54.91 6.80 4.75
N SER A 370 -54.45 5.66 5.26
CA SER A 370 -55.03 4.35 4.96
C SER A 370 -56.45 4.20 5.50
N ILE A 371 -56.73 4.66 6.72
CA ILE A 371 -58.08 4.64 7.33
C ILE A 371 -59.05 5.52 6.51
N LEU A 372 -58.60 6.68 6.03
CA LEU A 372 -59.43 7.62 5.28
C LEU A 372 -59.89 7.09 3.90
N LEU A 373 -59.28 6.02 3.40
CA LEU A 373 -59.72 5.31 2.19
C LEU A 373 -60.94 4.43 2.41
N ASP A 374 -61.30 4.11 3.66
CA ASP A 374 -62.49 3.32 3.97
C ASP A 374 -63.77 4.08 3.58
N THR A 375 -64.51 3.50 2.63
CA THR A 375 -65.75 4.07 2.08
C THR A 375 -66.95 3.90 3.03
N THR A 376 -66.81 3.11 4.09
CA THR A 376 -67.86 2.87 5.09
C THR A 376 -67.88 3.91 6.22
N LEU A 377 -66.87 4.79 6.29
CA LEU A 377 -66.78 5.85 7.30
C LEU A 377 -67.91 6.89 7.16
N THR A 378 -68.55 7.23 8.28
CA THR A 378 -69.49 8.36 8.35
C THR A 378 -68.76 9.68 8.13
N ALA A 379 -69.50 10.72 7.70
CA ALA A 379 -68.94 12.06 7.53
C ALA A 379 -68.31 12.61 8.82
N TYR A 380 -68.93 12.33 9.98
CA TYR A 380 -68.41 12.72 11.29
C TYR A 380 -67.09 12.01 11.62
N ASN A 381 -67.02 10.68 11.45
CA ASN A 381 -65.81 9.92 11.72
C ASN A 381 -64.67 10.31 10.78
N ARG A 382 -64.98 10.57 9.50
CA ARG A 382 -64.01 11.07 8.52
C ARG A 382 -63.45 12.43 8.93
N TRP A 383 -64.29 13.36 9.39
CA TRP A 383 -63.83 14.66 9.87
C TRP A 383 -62.90 14.55 11.09
N GLN A 384 -63.21 13.68 12.06
CA GLN A 384 -62.35 13.43 13.22
C GLN A 384 -60.95 12.96 12.82
N TRP A 385 -60.85 12.01 11.88
CA TRP A 385 -59.56 11.53 11.37
C TRP A 385 -58.78 12.63 10.63
N VAL A 386 -59.45 13.49 9.87
CA VAL A 386 -58.81 14.64 9.21
C VAL A 386 -58.24 15.62 10.25
N VAL A 387 -58.95 15.90 11.34
CA VAL A 387 -58.44 16.76 12.42
C VAL A 387 -57.20 16.17 13.09
N ILE A 388 -57.22 14.87 13.40
CA ILE A 388 -56.06 14.17 14.00
C ILE A 388 -54.87 14.19 13.03
N ARG A 389 -55.12 13.94 11.74
CA ARG A 389 -54.09 14.02 10.68
C ARG A 389 -53.44 15.40 10.65
N THR A 390 -54.23 16.47 10.64
CA THR A 390 -53.71 17.84 10.64
C THR A 390 -52.87 18.12 11.89
N GLY A 391 -53.30 17.66 13.08
CA GLY A 391 -52.49 17.80 14.30
C GLY A 391 -51.14 17.09 14.24
N HIS A 392 -51.05 15.92 13.58
CA HIS A 392 -49.77 15.27 13.33
C HIS A 392 -48.89 16.05 12.34
N LEU A 393 -49.47 16.61 11.27
CA LEU A 393 -48.74 17.45 10.33
C LEU A 393 -48.20 18.73 10.99
N ASP A 394 -49.00 19.38 11.83
CA ASP A 394 -48.57 20.54 12.61
C ASP A 394 -47.41 20.17 13.55
N THR A 395 -47.49 18.99 14.18
CA THR A 395 -46.40 18.48 15.04
C THR A 395 -45.13 18.18 14.24
N ILE A 396 -45.24 17.63 13.03
CA ILE A 396 -44.09 17.39 12.14
C ILE A 396 -43.40 18.73 11.82
N ALA A 397 -44.16 19.76 11.47
CA ALA A 397 -43.61 21.09 11.19
C ALA A 397 -42.86 21.68 12.41
N ILE A 398 -43.39 21.49 13.62
CA ILE A 398 -42.71 21.92 14.86
C ILE A 398 -41.41 21.14 15.08
N LEU A 399 -41.44 19.81 14.91
CA LEU A 399 -40.26 18.96 15.09
C LEU A 399 -39.16 19.32 14.07
N GLN A 400 -39.53 19.62 12.82
CA GLN A 400 -38.59 20.09 11.80
C GLN A 400 -37.95 21.44 12.18
N GLN A 401 -38.72 22.38 12.73
CA GLN A 401 -38.18 23.65 13.22
C GLN A 401 -37.21 23.43 14.41
N GLN A 402 -37.54 22.54 15.33
CA GLN A 402 -36.66 22.19 16.45
C GLN A 402 -35.38 21.49 15.98
N TYR A 403 -35.49 20.62 14.99
CA TYR A 403 -34.34 19.96 14.36
C TYR A 403 -33.41 21.00 13.74
N ALA A 404 -33.93 21.91 12.92
CA ALA A 404 -33.15 22.99 12.31
C ALA A 404 -32.49 23.90 13.36
N ALA A 405 -33.22 24.28 14.41
CA ALA A 405 -32.68 25.10 15.50
C ALA A 405 -31.58 24.37 16.31
N THR A 406 -31.67 23.04 16.43
CA THR A 406 -30.66 22.20 17.11
C THR A 406 -29.41 22.01 16.24
N ALA A 407 -29.58 21.91 14.91
CA ALA A 407 -28.48 21.76 13.96
C ALA A 407 -27.69 23.07 13.75
N LEU A 408 -28.35 24.23 13.85
CA LEU A 408 -27.77 25.54 13.54
C LEU A 408 -26.42 25.84 14.25
N PRO A 409 -26.23 25.57 15.55
CA PRO A 409 -24.94 25.79 16.20
C PRO A 409 -23.81 24.93 15.62
N ALA A 410 -24.11 23.68 15.22
CA ALA A 410 -23.14 22.80 14.58
C ALA A 410 -22.78 23.29 13.18
N GLU A 411 -23.77 23.74 12.40
CA GLU A 411 -23.55 24.34 11.07
C GLU A 411 -22.70 25.62 11.13
N GLN A 412 -22.95 26.48 12.14
CA GLN A 412 -22.17 27.70 12.36
C GLN A 412 -20.74 27.39 12.81
N ALA A 413 -20.56 26.43 13.71
CA ALA A 413 -19.24 25.97 14.15
C ALA A 413 -18.46 25.36 12.98
N PHE A 414 -19.12 24.55 12.15
CA PHE A 414 -18.53 23.98 10.93
C PHE A 414 -18.06 25.08 9.97
N THR A 415 -18.92 26.04 9.64
CA THR A 415 -18.59 27.14 8.72
C THR A 415 -17.43 28.00 9.25
N THR A 416 -17.43 28.30 10.55
CA THR A 416 -16.37 29.09 11.20
C THR A 416 -15.04 28.33 11.24
N GLY A 417 -15.09 27.05 11.60
CA GLY A 417 -13.92 26.18 11.61
C GLY A 417 -13.32 26.01 10.22
N LEU A 418 -14.16 25.82 9.21
CA LEU A 418 -13.73 25.69 7.82
C LEU A 418 -12.99 26.94 7.33
N ALA A 419 -13.51 28.14 7.61
CA ALA A 419 -12.83 29.39 7.29
C ALA A 419 -11.48 29.54 8.01
N GLY A 420 -11.36 29.03 9.24
CA GLY A 420 -10.11 28.93 9.97
C GLY A 420 -9.09 28.01 9.29
N ILE A 421 -9.54 26.83 8.82
CA ILE A 421 -8.70 25.87 8.09
C ILE A 421 -8.22 26.46 6.76
N VAL A 422 -9.09 27.15 6.00
CA VAL A 422 -8.71 27.87 4.77
C VAL A 422 -7.61 28.88 5.06
N SER A 423 -7.75 29.67 6.12
CA SER A 423 -6.76 30.67 6.52
C SER A 423 -5.42 30.03 6.89
N ALA A 424 -5.45 28.93 7.65
CA ALA A 424 -4.25 28.17 8.02
C ALA A 424 -3.54 27.58 6.79
N ASN A 425 -4.28 26.97 5.86
CA ASN A 425 -3.73 26.44 4.62
C ASN A 425 -3.10 27.54 3.75
N ASN A 426 -3.77 28.69 3.64
CA ASN A 426 -3.28 29.82 2.86
C ASN A 426 -1.99 30.43 3.44
N ALA A 427 -1.78 30.33 4.75
CA ALA A 427 -0.57 30.80 5.43
C ALA A 427 0.66 29.89 5.22
N ILE A 428 0.49 28.66 4.72
CA ILE A 428 1.61 27.72 4.51
C ILE A 428 2.55 28.27 3.44
N ALA A 429 3.81 28.48 3.80
CA ALA A 429 4.86 28.96 2.90
C ALA A 429 5.56 27.78 2.21
N GLY A 430 4.87 27.17 1.24
CA GLY A 430 5.42 26.06 0.44
C GLY A 430 6.29 26.53 -0.73
N THR A 431 7.51 26.02 -0.84
CA THR A 431 8.44 26.29 -1.95
C THR A 431 8.66 25.07 -2.84
N LYS A 432 8.44 23.87 -2.31
CA LYS A 432 8.57 22.62 -3.06
C LYS A 432 7.29 22.29 -3.82
N THR A 433 7.42 21.56 -4.92
CA THR A 433 6.28 21.18 -5.78
C THR A 433 5.18 20.45 -5.02
N TRP A 434 5.53 19.46 -4.19
CA TRP A 434 4.55 18.73 -3.39
C TRP A 434 3.83 19.62 -2.36
N GLU A 435 4.51 20.61 -1.77
CA GLU A 435 3.92 21.55 -0.81
C GLU A 435 2.90 22.46 -1.50
N GLN A 436 3.28 22.99 -2.67
CA GLN A 436 2.42 23.85 -3.49
C GLN A 436 1.20 23.09 -4.00
N ASN A 437 1.39 21.85 -4.45
CA ASN A 437 0.31 21.00 -4.94
C ASN A 437 -0.66 20.63 -3.81
N GLN A 438 -0.17 20.21 -2.64
CA GLN A 438 -1.05 19.88 -1.52
C GLN A 438 -1.81 21.12 -1.04
N LYS A 439 -1.12 22.27 -0.93
CA LYS A 439 -1.75 23.54 -0.57
C LYS A 439 -2.85 23.91 -1.56
N PHE A 440 -2.61 23.78 -2.86
CA PHE A 440 -3.59 24.06 -3.90
C PHE A 440 -4.80 23.14 -3.80
N VAL A 441 -4.58 21.83 -3.69
CA VAL A 441 -5.66 20.84 -3.61
C VAL A 441 -6.56 21.11 -2.40
N ASN A 442 -5.94 21.33 -1.23
CA ASN A 442 -6.64 21.72 -0.01
C ASN A 442 -7.41 23.04 -0.21
N GLN A 443 -6.75 24.08 -0.72
CA GLN A 443 -7.35 25.40 -0.90
C GLN A 443 -8.58 25.32 -1.82
N MET A 444 -8.42 24.72 -2.99
CA MET A 444 -9.48 24.59 -3.99
C MET A 444 -10.70 23.92 -3.36
N LEU A 445 -10.53 22.75 -2.73
CA LEU A 445 -11.64 22.03 -2.12
C LEU A 445 -12.32 22.85 -1.01
N LEU A 446 -11.53 23.32 -0.04
CA LEU A 446 -12.08 23.98 1.15
C LEU A 446 -12.82 25.28 0.78
N GLU A 447 -12.28 26.07 -0.16
CA GLU A 447 -12.93 27.28 -0.66
C GLU A 447 -14.20 26.96 -1.45
N ARG A 448 -14.21 25.89 -2.25
CA ARG A 448 -15.42 25.46 -2.97
C ARG A 448 -16.53 24.97 -2.04
N ILE A 449 -16.18 24.19 -1.02
CA ILE A 449 -17.13 23.74 0.02
C ILE A 449 -17.72 24.96 0.74
N LEU A 450 -16.88 25.91 1.15
CA LEU A 450 -17.32 27.12 1.85
C LEU A 450 -18.22 28.01 0.99
N ALA A 451 -17.90 28.14 -0.30
CA ALA A 451 -18.67 28.94 -1.25
C ALA A 451 -19.91 28.20 -1.81
N GLN A 452 -20.04 26.90 -1.57
CA GLN A 452 -21.09 26.04 -2.14
C GLN A 452 -21.17 26.12 -3.69
N VAL A 453 -20.01 26.17 -4.34
CA VAL A 453 -19.91 26.20 -5.81
C VAL A 453 -18.92 25.16 -6.31
N GLY A 454 -19.18 24.64 -7.51
CA GLY A 454 -18.23 23.75 -8.19
C GLY A 454 -16.93 24.45 -8.60
N PRO A 455 -15.88 23.69 -8.95
CA PRO A 455 -14.63 24.23 -9.46
C PRO A 455 -14.83 24.88 -10.84
N SER A 456 -14.05 25.90 -11.13
CA SER A 456 -13.90 26.45 -12.48
C SER A 456 -13.20 25.46 -13.42
N SER A 457 -13.30 25.68 -14.73
CA SER A 457 -12.58 24.86 -15.72
C SER A 457 -11.06 24.91 -15.54
N THR A 458 -10.52 26.06 -15.11
CA THR A 458 -9.10 26.23 -14.79
C THR A 458 -8.70 25.41 -13.57
N GLU A 459 -9.48 25.48 -12.49
CA GLU A 459 -9.23 24.69 -11.27
C GLU A 459 -9.31 23.20 -11.55
N LEU A 460 -10.32 22.76 -12.31
CA LEU A 460 -10.47 21.36 -12.69
C LEU A 460 -9.31 20.88 -13.59
N SER A 461 -8.79 21.74 -14.47
CA SER A 461 -7.61 21.42 -15.30
C SER A 461 -6.34 21.30 -14.46
N LEU A 462 -6.15 22.17 -13.47
CA LEU A 462 -5.02 22.09 -12.54
C LEU A 462 -5.11 20.86 -11.64
N LEU A 463 -6.31 20.52 -11.16
CA LEU A 463 -6.56 19.31 -10.39
C LEU A 463 -6.21 18.06 -11.21
N HIS A 464 -6.63 17.99 -12.47
CA HIS A 464 -6.28 16.89 -13.37
C HIS A 464 -4.77 16.79 -13.60
N ALA A 465 -4.07 17.93 -13.74
CA ALA A 465 -2.61 17.95 -13.89
C ALA A 465 -1.90 17.37 -12.67
N ILE A 466 -2.34 17.72 -11.46
CA ILE A 466 -1.80 17.15 -10.20
C ILE A 466 -2.15 15.66 -10.09
N ALA A 467 -3.38 15.26 -10.42
CA ALA A 467 -3.80 13.86 -10.42
C ALA A 467 -2.99 12.99 -11.40
N SER A 468 -2.58 13.58 -12.52
CA SER A 468 -1.73 12.96 -13.55
C SER A 468 -0.22 13.06 -13.23
N SER A 469 0.15 13.69 -12.12
CA SER A 469 1.56 13.83 -11.72
C SER A 469 2.06 12.60 -10.95
N CYS A 470 3.37 12.53 -10.79
CA CYS A 470 4.00 11.43 -10.06
C CYS A 470 4.08 11.70 -8.56
N PRO A 471 3.72 10.72 -7.71
CA PRO A 471 3.83 10.85 -6.25
C PRO A 471 5.26 11.21 -5.81
N GLU A 472 6.28 10.74 -6.53
CA GLU A 472 7.68 11.06 -6.25
C GLU A 472 8.01 12.56 -6.35
N GLN A 473 7.26 13.31 -7.16
CA GLN A 473 7.45 14.74 -7.36
C GLN A 473 6.42 15.56 -6.58
N SER A 474 5.17 15.10 -6.57
CA SER A 474 4.01 15.85 -6.09
C SER A 474 3.48 15.37 -4.74
N GLY A 475 4.04 14.31 -4.16
CA GLY A 475 3.68 13.78 -2.84
C GLY A 475 2.22 13.33 -2.75
N TRP A 476 1.64 13.45 -1.54
CA TRP A 476 0.27 13.00 -1.23
C TRP A 476 -0.81 13.73 -2.05
N ALA A 477 -0.51 14.93 -2.55
CA ALA A 477 -1.44 15.74 -3.33
C ALA A 477 -1.96 15.04 -4.59
N VAL A 478 -1.18 14.09 -5.14
CA VAL A 478 -1.58 13.27 -6.28
C VAL A 478 -2.81 12.42 -5.95
N TYR A 479 -2.81 11.75 -4.80
CA TYR A 479 -3.89 10.84 -4.40
C TYR A 479 -5.17 11.61 -4.04
N ASP A 480 -5.01 12.74 -3.33
CA ASP A 480 -6.13 13.65 -3.06
C ASP A 480 -6.70 14.22 -4.37
N ALA A 481 -5.85 14.66 -5.30
CA ALA A 481 -6.29 15.20 -6.58
C ALA A 481 -7.03 14.17 -7.44
N ARG A 482 -6.53 12.92 -7.52
CA ARG A 482 -7.21 11.81 -8.21
C ARG A 482 -8.60 11.59 -7.64
N THR A 483 -8.69 11.60 -6.33
CA THR A 483 -9.94 11.40 -5.62
C THR A 483 -10.96 12.48 -5.93
N TYR A 484 -10.58 13.74 -5.75
CA TYR A 484 -11.49 14.85 -6.04
C TYR A 484 -11.87 14.89 -7.52
N TYR A 485 -10.93 14.61 -8.42
CA TYR A 485 -11.22 14.59 -9.84
C TYR A 485 -12.24 13.50 -10.20
N ALA A 486 -12.06 12.27 -9.68
CA ALA A 486 -13.01 11.18 -9.89
C ALA A 486 -14.39 11.52 -9.34
N PHE A 487 -14.48 12.07 -8.12
CA PHE A 487 -15.74 12.51 -7.53
C PHE A 487 -16.45 13.61 -8.34
N LEU A 488 -15.70 14.53 -8.94
CA LEU A 488 -16.25 15.68 -9.66
C LEU A 488 -16.62 15.37 -11.12
N THR A 489 -16.04 14.33 -11.71
CA THR A 489 -16.13 14.06 -13.17
C THR A 489 -16.57 12.66 -13.53
N ASP A 490 -16.74 11.77 -12.54
CA ASP A 490 -16.94 10.33 -12.72
C ASP A 490 -15.84 9.66 -13.57
N SER A 491 -14.64 10.25 -13.60
CA SER A 491 -13.50 9.78 -14.39
C SER A 491 -12.29 9.48 -13.54
N ILE A 492 -11.75 8.27 -13.67
CA ILE A 492 -10.55 7.83 -12.95
C ILE A 492 -9.31 8.27 -13.73
N VAL A 493 -8.42 9.00 -13.07
CA VAL A 493 -7.10 9.33 -13.63
C VAL A 493 -6.14 8.19 -13.30
N PRO A 494 -5.65 7.43 -14.29
CA PRO A 494 -4.71 6.35 -14.03
C PRO A 494 -3.39 6.91 -13.51
N MET A 495 -2.64 6.08 -12.79
CA MET A 495 -1.31 6.48 -12.36
C MET A 495 -0.44 6.76 -13.59
N ALA A 496 0.22 7.92 -13.60
CA ALA A 496 1.23 8.19 -14.61
C ALA A 496 2.33 7.13 -14.52
N ASN A 497 2.92 6.79 -15.66
CA ASN A 497 4.13 5.97 -15.69
C ASN A 497 5.27 6.82 -15.09
N CYS A 498 5.44 6.71 -13.77
CA CYS A 498 6.36 7.56 -13.01
C CYS A 498 7.82 7.19 -13.15
N MET A 499 8.06 5.97 -13.63
CA MET A 499 9.32 5.62 -14.24
C MET A 499 9.18 5.72 -15.76
N PRO A 500 10.15 6.32 -16.47
CA PRO A 500 10.25 6.08 -17.90
C PRO A 500 10.31 4.57 -18.10
N VAL A 501 9.54 4.06 -19.07
CA VAL A 501 9.78 2.72 -19.61
C VAL A 501 11.19 2.77 -20.20
N GLN A 502 12.19 2.47 -19.38
CA GLN A 502 13.43 1.97 -19.91
C GLN A 502 13.05 0.61 -20.47
N GLU A 503 13.25 0.41 -21.78
CA GLU A 503 13.54 -0.94 -22.24
C GLU A 503 14.53 -1.50 -21.22
N ARG A 504 14.24 -2.67 -20.64
CA ARG A 504 15.31 -3.43 -19.99
C ARG A 504 16.45 -3.38 -21.00
N GLN A 505 17.53 -2.66 -20.69
CA GLN A 505 18.77 -2.94 -21.36
C GLN A 505 18.94 -4.42 -21.07
N SER A 506 18.72 -5.26 -22.08
CA SER A 506 19.07 -6.67 -22.04
C SER A 506 20.40 -6.68 -21.33
N TRP A 507 20.44 -7.20 -20.10
CA TRP A 507 21.55 -7.00 -19.18
C TRP A 507 22.83 -7.11 -19.98
N GLN A 508 23.44 -5.96 -20.30
CA GLN A 508 24.64 -5.99 -21.10
C GLN A 508 25.62 -6.59 -20.12
N GLN A 509 25.88 -7.90 -20.26
CA GLN A 509 27.10 -8.51 -19.78
C GLN A 509 28.17 -7.48 -20.08
N ALA A 510 28.79 -6.93 -19.03
CA ALA A 510 29.89 -6.02 -19.21
C ALA A 510 30.81 -6.69 -20.23
N THR A 511 30.96 -6.08 -21.40
CA THR A 511 31.75 -6.64 -22.50
C THR A 511 33.21 -6.55 -22.08
N GLY A 512 33.64 -7.54 -21.32
CA GLY A 512 34.98 -7.74 -20.82
C GLY A 512 35.15 -9.24 -20.60
N THR A 513 36.23 -9.81 -21.12
CA THR A 513 36.53 -11.22 -20.91
C THR A 513 37.52 -11.34 -19.76
N LEU A 514 37.09 -11.98 -18.67
CA LEU A 514 37.97 -12.29 -17.55
C LEU A 514 38.85 -13.49 -17.93
N HIS A 515 40.14 -13.26 -18.13
CA HIS A 515 41.11 -14.32 -18.40
C HIS A 515 42.00 -14.56 -17.19
N ILE A 516 42.30 -15.83 -16.94
CA ILE A 516 43.17 -16.27 -15.84
C ILE A 516 44.21 -17.22 -16.40
N TRP A 517 45.49 -16.98 -16.15
CA TRP A 517 46.56 -17.89 -16.57
C TRP A 517 47.78 -17.83 -15.65
N PRO A 518 48.48 -18.96 -15.41
CA PRO A 518 48.03 -20.32 -15.70
C PRO A 518 46.82 -20.71 -14.84
N ASN A 519 45.99 -21.60 -15.38
CA ASN A 519 44.87 -22.21 -14.67
C ASN A 519 44.78 -23.70 -15.10
N PRO A 520 45.21 -24.67 -14.27
CA PRO A 520 45.50 -24.54 -12.85
C PRO A 520 46.72 -23.68 -12.50
N ALA A 521 46.62 -22.92 -11.41
CA ALA A 521 47.70 -22.14 -10.82
C ALA A 521 48.44 -22.96 -9.77
N SER A 522 49.77 -22.90 -9.76
CA SER A 522 50.58 -23.48 -8.68
C SER A 522 50.83 -22.40 -7.62
N ASN A 523 51.85 -21.55 -7.79
CA ASN A 523 52.17 -20.51 -6.82
C ASN A 523 51.60 -19.12 -7.16
N GLN A 524 51.25 -18.88 -8.42
CA GLN A 524 50.75 -17.60 -8.90
C GLN A 524 49.87 -17.76 -10.14
N CYS A 525 48.95 -16.83 -10.34
CA CYS A 525 48.24 -16.62 -11.59
C CYS A 525 48.16 -15.14 -11.95
N GLN A 526 47.97 -14.86 -13.23
CA GLN A 526 47.62 -13.55 -13.74
C GLN A 526 46.15 -13.52 -14.05
N VAL A 527 45.54 -12.37 -13.79
CA VAL A 527 44.14 -12.09 -14.06
C VAL A 527 44.11 -10.88 -14.97
N SER A 528 43.38 -10.96 -16.08
CA SER A 528 43.12 -9.80 -16.92
C SER A 528 41.65 -9.47 -17.02
N TRP A 529 41.38 -8.18 -16.98
CA TRP A 529 40.07 -7.59 -17.18
C TRP A 529 40.25 -6.28 -17.94
N GLU A 530 39.53 -6.14 -19.04
CA GLU A 530 39.63 -4.97 -19.91
C GLU A 530 38.94 -3.76 -19.26
N ASN A 531 39.61 -2.60 -19.30
CA ASN A 531 39.09 -1.32 -18.82
C ASN A 531 38.59 -1.34 -17.35
N PRO A 532 39.44 -1.66 -16.36
CA PRO A 532 39.02 -1.52 -14.96
C PRO A 532 38.72 -0.05 -14.66
N GLY A 533 37.48 0.23 -14.28
CA GLY A 533 37.11 1.55 -13.79
C GLY A 533 37.75 1.87 -12.43
N PRO A 534 37.67 3.14 -11.98
CA PRO A 534 38.41 3.64 -10.81
C PRO A 534 38.03 2.96 -9.48
N MET A 535 36.89 2.27 -9.43
CA MET A 535 36.38 1.54 -8.25
C MET A 535 36.35 0.03 -8.47
N THR A 536 37.14 -0.48 -9.42
CA THR A 536 37.22 -1.92 -9.71
C THR A 536 38.03 -2.66 -8.65
N ARG A 537 37.59 -3.86 -8.29
CA ARG A 537 38.16 -4.76 -7.27
C ARG A 537 38.22 -6.17 -7.82
N LEU A 538 39.13 -6.95 -7.27
CA LEU A 538 39.22 -8.38 -7.52
C LEU A 538 38.98 -9.12 -6.20
N ARG A 539 37.98 -10.00 -6.18
CA ARG A 539 37.70 -10.89 -5.05
C ARG A 539 37.89 -12.34 -5.46
N ILE A 540 38.46 -13.15 -4.59
CA ILE A 540 38.50 -14.61 -4.75
C ILE A 540 37.80 -15.22 -3.55
N THR A 541 36.89 -16.15 -3.81
CA THR A 541 36.15 -16.90 -2.80
C THR A 541 36.40 -18.39 -2.94
N ASP A 542 36.30 -19.13 -1.84
CA ASP A 542 36.16 -20.59 -1.91
C ASP A 542 34.79 -20.99 -2.49
N VAL A 543 34.56 -22.29 -2.70
CA VAL A 543 33.27 -22.81 -3.22
C VAL A 543 32.09 -22.59 -2.29
N LEU A 544 32.33 -22.19 -1.03
CA LEU A 544 31.31 -21.88 -0.04
C LEU A 544 31.04 -20.36 0.05
N GLY A 545 31.71 -19.55 -0.76
CA GLY A 545 31.56 -18.09 -0.80
C GLY A 545 32.43 -17.31 0.19
N ASN A 546 33.31 -17.96 0.96
CA ASN A 546 34.18 -17.25 1.90
C ASN A 546 35.31 -16.52 1.14
N PRO A 547 35.53 -15.22 1.38
CA PRO A 547 36.58 -14.48 0.69
C PRO A 547 37.97 -14.90 1.18
N VAL A 548 38.81 -15.36 0.24
CA VAL A 548 40.23 -15.71 0.47
C VAL A 548 41.19 -14.65 -0.06
N PHE A 549 40.69 -13.75 -0.93
CA PHE A 549 41.43 -12.59 -1.43
C PHE A 549 40.45 -11.47 -1.79
N ASP A 550 40.78 -10.22 -1.48
CA ASP A 550 40.02 -9.05 -1.92
C ASP A 550 40.96 -7.83 -2.00
N ALA A 551 41.14 -7.28 -3.20
CA ALA A 551 42.03 -6.14 -3.44
C ALA A 551 41.50 -5.18 -4.53
N PRO A 552 41.84 -3.88 -4.49
CA PRO A 552 41.61 -2.98 -5.61
C PRO A 552 42.27 -3.48 -6.89
N TYR A 553 41.59 -3.35 -8.02
CA TYR A 553 42.02 -3.82 -9.33
C TYR A 553 42.08 -2.63 -10.29
N ALA A 554 43.21 -1.92 -10.29
CA ALA A 554 43.39 -0.68 -11.07
C ALA A 554 44.08 -0.90 -12.42
N ASN A 555 44.73 -2.06 -12.62
CA ASN A 555 45.50 -2.36 -13.82
C ASN A 555 44.78 -3.42 -14.66
N PRO A 556 44.79 -3.34 -16.01
CA PRO A 556 44.17 -4.33 -16.88
C PRO A 556 44.66 -5.77 -16.67
N ILE A 557 45.87 -5.93 -16.11
CA ILE A 557 46.44 -7.21 -15.70
C ILE A 557 46.96 -7.06 -14.27
N SER A 558 46.60 -7.98 -13.38
CA SER A 558 47.17 -8.10 -12.03
C SER A 558 47.65 -9.51 -11.75
N GLU A 559 48.76 -9.61 -11.01
CA GLU A 559 49.30 -10.88 -10.52
C GLU A 559 48.74 -11.22 -9.14
N ILE A 560 48.33 -12.47 -8.96
CA ILE A 560 47.77 -13.02 -7.73
C ILE A 560 48.68 -14.14 -7.25
N ASN A 561 49.16 -14.02 -6.01
CA ASN A 561 49.93 -15.05 -5.34
C ASN A 561 48.99 -16.09 -4.72
N THR A 562 49.00 -17.33 -5.22
CA THR A 562 48.17 -18.45 -4.76
C THR A 562 48.93 -19.42 -3.84
N THR A 563 50.16 -19.11 -3.44
CA THR A 563 51.00 -19.98 -2.59
C THR A 563 50.32 -20.36 -1.27
N ASN A 564 49.51 -19.45 -0.71
CA ASN A 564 48.81 -19.67 0.56
C ASN A 564 47.39 -20.25 0.38
N PHE A 565 46.97 -20.52 -0.85
CA PHE A 565 45.65 -21.09 -1.12
C PHE A 565 45.76 -22.61 -1.02
N SER A 566 44.72 -23.28 -0.52
CA SER A 566 44.69 -24.75 -0.52
C SER A 566 44.47 -25.26 -1.95
N SER A 567 44.97 -26.46 -2.28
CA SER A 567 44.65 -27.07 -3.58
C SER A 567 43.13 -27.29 -3.69
N GLY A 568 42.50 -26.76 -4.74
CA GLY A 568 41.05 -26.71 -4.83
C GLY A 568 40.51 -25.80 -5.94
N ILE A 569 39.18 -25.65 -5.96
CA ILE A 569 38.47 -24.76 -6.87
C ILE A 569 38.09 -23.49 -6.11
N TYR A 570 38.29 -22.35 -6.76
CA TYR A 570 37.95 -21.02 -6.28
C TYR A 570 37.15 -20.27 -7.34
N LEU A 571 36.37 -19.28 -6.91
CA LEU A 571 35.68 -18.35 -7.79
C LEU A 571 36.38 -17.00 -7.71
N ILE A 572 36.89 -16.53 -8.84
CA ILE A 572 37.44 -15.18 -8.96
C ILE A 572 36.38 -14.26 -9.55
N GLN A 573 36.21 -13.09 -8.96
CA GLN A 573 35.20 -12.10 -9.28
C GLN A 573 35.88 -10.76 -9.52
N VAL A 574 35.55 -10.12 -10.63
CA VAL A 574 35.84 -8.69 -10.85
C VAL A 574 34.61 -7.93 -10.38
N LEU A 575 34.79 -6.91 -9.54
CA LEU A 575 33.70 -6.10 -9.02
C LEU A 575 33.95 -4.63 -9.32
N GLU A 576 32.93 -3.84 -9.58
CA GLU A 576 33.02 -2.38 -9.62
C GLU A 576 31.91 -1.81 -8.74
N GLN A 577 32.25 -0.94 -7.79
CA GLN A 577 31.29 -0.43 -6.80
C GLN A 577 30.48 -1.56 -6.12
N ASN A 578 31.16 -2.69 -5.83
CA ASN A 578 30.59 -3.94 -5.28
C ASN A 578 29.64 -4.74 -6.21
N ARG A 579 29.41 -4.32 -7.46
CA ARG A 579 28.72 -5.13 -8.49
C ARG A 579 29.69 -6.12 -9.12
N ILE A 580 29.38 -7.42 -9.15
CA ILE A 580 30.20 -8.42 -9.86
C ILE A 580 30.05 -8.20 -11.38
N LEU A 581 31.13 -7.80 -12.04
CA LEU A 581 31.20 -7.61 -13.49
C LEU A 581 31.45 -8.92 -14.24
N ALA A 582 32.24 -9.80 -13.64
CA ALA A 582 32.55 -11.11 -14.19
C ALA A 582 32.95 -12.09 -13.10
N THR A 583 32.64 -13.37 -13.31
CA THR A 583 33.11 -14.48 -12.48
C THR A 583 33.80 -15.51 -13.35
N ALA A 584 34.92 -16.05 -12.88
CA ALA A 584 35.60 -17.16 -13.53
C ALA A 584 36.11 -18.18 -12.50
N LYS A 585 36.32 -19.41 -12.96
CA LYS A 585 36.83 -20.50 -12.15
C LYS A 585 38.35 -20.43 -12.08
N LEU A 586 38.93 -20.43 -10.89
CA LEU A 586 40.36 -20.61 -10.63
C LEU A 586 40.58 -22.00 -10.00
N VAL A 587 41.48 -22.79 -10.57
CA VAL A 587 41.93 -24.06 -9.99
C VAL A 587 43.32 -23.83 -9.42
N VAL A 588 43.55 -24.15 -8.15
CA VAL A 588 44.88 -24.14 -7.53
C VAL A 588 45.34 -25.59 -7.35
N ALA A 589 46.53 -25.90 -7.84
CA ALA A 589 47.16 -27.22 -7.74
C ALA A 589 48.66 -27.07 -7.41
N HIS A 590 48.99 -27.28 -6.13
CA HIS A 590 50.36 -27.33 -5.63
C HIS A 590 51.08 -28.65 -5.89
#